data_AF-A0AAJ0V5D4-F1
#
_entry.id   AF-A0AAJ0V5D4-F1
#
_cell.length_a   1.000
_cell.length_b   1.000
_cell.length_c   1.000
_cell.angle_alpha   90.00
_cell.angle_beta   90.00
_cell.angle_gamma   90.00
#
_symmetry.space_group_name_H-M   'P 1'
#
loop_
_entity.id
_entity.type
_entity.pdbx_description
1 polymer ?
#
loop_
_entity_poly.entity_id
_entity_poly.type
_entity_poly.pdbx_seq_one_letter_code
_entity_poly.pdbx_strand_id
1 'polypeptide(L)'
;IYVYKGQHRYLSAGNAIRAGKNLGKIPVVVRDAKTVERSEMVIDGYLSNESKRASPLELATVVAELRDVHGLDTKTICTRLNVTDQTIRDVGLLENAPAEIHQFVRDGSISGSLVIKEIRRHGAERALERIVAGMSKAKDAGKTKVTKKHLRATSPNSVVASTAAAEPQRKIGEQHAKQLLQALQSVLHDPCFGKLSPGTIEGVHRTLTGLEDLLDAVPTRRSKYPIAKANEHGVYEPSEILSAPISKSTGRTPVEIRLAQIAEGDWEFGFSYTFSSAGGSSPCKRIEGESPGRYRTRVEAIRAAVQVLTRTLENSSASKAKEMASVRRWLDKLFTTPDPDWTPELAQEAAQ
;
A
#
# COMPACT_ATOMS: atom_id res chain seq x y z
N ILE A 1 -10.34 -37.28 -42.14
CA ILE A 1 -9.31 -36.23 -41.93
C ILE A 1 -9.68 -35.48 -40.66
N TYR A 2 -8.83 -35.53 -39.63
CA TYR A 2 -9.02 -34.76 -38.40
C TYR A 2 -8.18 -33.48 -38.50
N VAL A 3 -8.81 -32.31 -38.35
CA VAL A 3 -8.13 -31.01 -38.43
C VAL A 3 -7.70 -30.62 -37.02
N TYR A 4 -6.39 -30.64 -36.75
CA TYR A 4 -5.85 -30.24 -35.44
C TYR A 4 -5.12 -28.89 -35.47
N LYS A 5 -4.76 -28.40 -36.66
CA LYS A 5 -4.06 -27.11 -36.85
C LYS A 5 -4.76 -26.27 -37.91
N GLY A 6 -4.85 -24.96 -37.66
CA GLY A 6 -5.48 -24.02 -38.59
C GLY A 6 -6.99 -23.90 -38.47
N GLN A 7 -7.56 -24.15 -37.29
CA GLN A 7 -9.00 -24.14 -37.05
C GLN A 7 -9.68 -22.83 -37.48
N HIS A 8 -9.06 -21.67 -37.25
CA HIS A 8 -9.60 -20.39 -37.74
C HIS A 8 -9.74 -20.36 -39.26
N ARG A 9 -8.73 -20.86 -40.01
CA ARG A 9 -8.79 -20.93 -41.47
C ARG A 9 -9.86 -21.91 -41.94
N TYR A 10 -9.95 -23.06 -41.29
CA TYR A 10 -10.98 -24.06 -41.58
C TYR A 10 -12.41 -23.51 -41.37
N LEU A 11 -12.67 -22.89 -40.22
CA LEU A 11 -13.97 -22.28 -39.92
C LEU A 11 -14.29 -21.11 -40.86
N SER A 12 -13.32 -20.24 -41.14
CA SER A 12 -13.48 -19.12 -42.09
C SER A 12 -13.78 -19.61 -43.50
N ALA A 13 -13.11 -20.67 -43.96
CA ALA A 13 -13.41 -21.30 -45.25
C ALA A 13 -14.85 -21.83 -45.29
N GLY A 14 -15.28 -22.51 -44.22
CA GLY A 14 -16.67 -22.98 -44.09
C GLY A 14 -17.69 -21.83 -44.11
N ASN A 15 -17.39 -20.72 -43.44
CA ASN A 15 -18.25 -19.53 -43.45
C ASN A 15 -18.33 -18.86 -44.83
N ALA A 16 -17.20 -18.76 -45.55
CA ALA A 16 -17.17 -18.21 -46.90
C ALA A 16 -17.94 -19.09 -47.90
N ILE A 17 -17.80 -20.42 -47.80
CA ILE A 17 -18.58 -21.38 -48.59
C ILE A 17 -20.08 -21.22 -48.29
N ARG A 18 -20.46 -21.11 -47.01
CA ARG A 18 -21.86 -20.88 -46.61
C ARG A 18 -22.41 -19.55 -47.12
N ALA A 19 -21.56 -18.53 -47.24
CA ALA A 19 -21.90 -17.24 -47.85
C ALA A 19 -21.92 -17.29 -49.40
N GLY A 20 -21.82 -18.47 -50.02
CA GLY A 20 -21.91 -18.67 -51.47
C GLY A 20 -20.62 -18.40 -52.24
N LYS A 21 -19.47 -18.26 -51.58
CA LYS A 21 -18.18 -18.08 -52.25
C LYS A 21 -17.57 -19.44 -52.61
N ASN A 22 -17.10 -19.57 -53.85
CA ASN A 22 -16.31 -20.72 -54.28
C ASN A 22 -14.83 -20.51 -53.97
N LEU A 23 -14.28 -21.29 -53.04
CA LEU A 23 -12.87 -21.24 -52.64
C LEU A 23 -11.96 -22.17 -53.46
N GLY A 24 -12.53 -22.97 -54.37
CA GLY A 24 -11.76 -23.97 -55.13
C GLY A 24 -11.11 -25.03 -54.22
N LYS A 25 -9.87 -25.41 -54.56
CA LYS A 25 -9.11 -26.41 -53.78
C LYS A 25 -8.46 -25.75 -52.56
N ILE A 26 -8.72 -26.31 -51.37
CA ILE A 26 -8.11 -25.85 -50.12
C ILE A 26 -6.80 -26.64 -49.89
N PRO A 27 -5.65 -25.97 -49.73
CA PRO A 27 -4.39 -26.65 -49.44
C PRO A 27 -4.43 -27.25 -48.03
N VAL A 28 -4.13 -28.53 -47.93
CA VAL A 28 -4.05 -29.28 -46.66
C VAL A 28 -2.75 -30.05 -46.59
N VAL A 29 -2.16 -30.13 -45.40
CA VAL A 29 -1.01 -31.00 -45.11
C VAL A 29 -1.52 -32.20 -44.34
N VAL A 30 -1.40 -33.39 -44.92
CA VAL A 30 -1.84 -34.64 -44.29
C VAL A 30 -0.64 -35.27 -43.59
N ARG A 31 -0.82 -35.64 -42.31
CA ARG A 31 0.11 -36.48 -41.56
C ARG A 31 -0.48 -37.87 -41.41
N ASP A 32 0.36 -38.89 -41.49
CA ASP A 32 -0.05 -40.28 -41.25
C ASP A 32 -0.51 -40.42 -39.79
N ALA A 33 -1.69 -40.99 -39.57
CA ALA A 33 -2.25 -41.19 -38.24
C ALA A 33 -1.34 -42.06 -37.35
N LYS A 34 -0.53 -42.95 -37.94
CA LYS A 34 0.41 -43.82 -37.19
C LYS A 34 1.56 -43.05 -36.54
N THR A 35 1.90 -41.87 -37.04
CA THR A 35 3.02 -41.05 -36.54
C THR A 35 2.56 -39.91 -35.66
N VAL A 36 1.25 -39.75 -35.47
CA VAL A 36 0.66 -38.64 -34.72
C VAL A 36 0.31 -39.09 -33.31
N GLU A 37 1.05 -38.58 -32.33
CA GLU A 37 0.76 -38.75 -30.91
C GLU A 37 -0.09 -37.59 -30.39
N ARG A 38 -1.09 -37.88 -29.55
CA ARG A 38 -1.97 -36.85 -28.99
C ARG A 38 -1.23 -35.84 -28.11
N SER A 39 -0.22 -36.27 -27.35
CA SER A 39 0.60 -35.39 -26.52
C SER A 39 1.31 -34.32 -27.37
N GLU A 40 1.89 -34.73 -28.50
CA GLU A 40 2.53 -33.83 -29.47
C GLU A 40 1.53 -32.87 -30.13
N MET A 41 0.31 -33.33 -30.40
CA MET A 41 -0.75 -32.46 -30.94
C MET A 41 -1.15 -31.36 -29.94
N VAL A 42 -1.25 -31.69 -28.66
CA VAL A 42 -1.57 -30.73 -27.59
C VAL A 42 -0.45 -29.69 -27.46
N ILE A 43 0.81 -30.14 -27.48
CA ILE A 43 1.99 -29.26 -27.41
C ILE A 43 2.08 -28.34 -28.63
N ASP A 44 1.99 -28.88 -29.86
CA ASP A 44 2.01 -28.06 -31.10
C ASP A 44 0.80 -27.12 -31.14
N GLY A 45 -0.37 -27.57 -30.68
CA GLY A 45 -1.57 -26.73 -30.58
C GLY A 45 -1.37 -25.53 -29.67
N TYR A 46 -0.74 -25.71 -28.50
CA TYR A 46 -0.43 -24.62 -27.58
C TYR A 46 0.63 -23.66 -28.15
N LEU A 47 1.74 -24.20 -28.66
CA LEU A 47 2.87 -23.39 -29.15
C LEU A 47 2.58 -22.62 -30.43
N SER A 48 1.77 -23.18 -31.34
CA SER A 48 1.51 -22.57 -32.65
C SER A 48 0.50 -21.42 -32.63
N ASN A 49 -0.09 -21.11 -31.46
CA ASN A 49 -1.07 -20.03 -31.28
C ASN A 49 -0.41 -18.67 -31.00
N GLU A 50 0.39 -18.17 -31.95
CA GLU A 50 1.10 -16.88 -31.81
C GLU A 50 0.17 -15.66 -31.86
N SER A 51 -0.85 -15.70 -32.73
CA SER A 51 -1.76 -14.58 -32.98
C SER A 51 -2.79 -14.35 -31.86
N LYS A 52 -3.08 -15.38 -31.05
CA LYS A 52 -3.95 -15.31 -29.88
C LYS A 52 -3.37 -16.21 -28.81
N ARG A 53 -2.54 -15.62 -27.95
CA ARG A 53 -1.90 -16.36 -26.86
C ARG A 53 -2.96 -17.01 -25.96
N ALA A 54 -2.67 -18.24 -25.57
CA ALA A 54 -3.52 -19.00 -24.68
C ALA A 54 -3.73 -18.29 -23.35
N SER A 55 -4.95 -18.36 -22.83
CA SER A 55 -5.26 -17.85 -21.50
C SER A 55 -4.60 -18.72 -20.41
N PRO A 56 -4.38 -18.18 -19.20
CA PRO A 56 -3.87 -18.98 -18.08
C PRO A 56 -4.74 -20.21 -17.76
N LEU A 57 -6.05 -20.14 -18.03
CA LEU A 57 -6.96 -21.27 -17.83
C LEU A 57 -6.78 -22.34 -18.91
N GLU A 58 -6.58 -21.94 -20.17
CA GLU A 58 -6.26 -22.88 -21.26
C GLU A 58 -4.92 -23.57 -21.03
N LEU A 59 -3.91 -22.83 -20.55
CA LEU A 59 -2.63 -23.44 -20.14
C LEU A 59 -2.82 -24.44 -18.99
N ALA A 60 -3.69 -24.15 -18.00
CA ALA A 60 -4.01 -25.09 -16.93
C ALA A 60 -4.58 -26.41 -17.48
N THR A 61 -5.53 -26.33 -18.43
CA THR A 61 -6.11 -27.52 -19.08
C THR A 61 -5.07 -28.32 -19.87
N VAL A 62 -4.20 -27.63 -20.62
CA VAL A 62 -3.11 -28.29 -21.37
C VAL A 62 -2.15 -29.01 -20.44
N VAL A 63 -1.73 -28.37 -19.35
CA VAL A 63 -0.83 -28.98 -18.37
C VAL A 63 -1.49 -30.17 -17.68
N ALA A 64 -2.77 -30.07 -17.31
CA ALA A 64 -3.52 -31.18 -16.71
C ALA A 64 -3.63 -32.38 -17.67
N GLU A 65 -3.94 -32.16 -18.95
CA GLU A 65 -4.00 -33.24 -19.94
C GLU A 65 -2.62 -33.92 -20.11
N LEU A 66 -1.54 -33.14 -20.24
CA LEU A 66 -0.19 -33.68 -20.39
C LEU A 66 0.28 -34.47 -19.16
N ARG A 67 -0.09 -34.02 -17.95
CA ARG A 67 0.25 -34.67 -16.69
C ARG A 67 -0.61 -35.93 -16.46
N ASP A 68 -1.93 -35.80 -16.52
CA ASP A 68 -2.86 -36.81 -16.02
C ASP A 68 -3.20 -37.87 -17.07
N VAL A 69 -3.27 -37.48 -18.36
CA VAL A 69 -3.60 -38.42 -19.45
C VAL A 69 -2.34 -39.01 -20.07
N HIS A 70 -1.28 -38.20 -20.21
CA HIS A 70 -0.04 -38.60 -20.88
C HIS A 70 1.10 -38.94 -19.93
N GLY A 71 0.94 -38.74 -18.61
CA GLY A 71 1.92 -39.14 -17.61
C GLY A 71 3.27 -38.40 -17.71
N LEU A 72 3.30 -37.22 -18.34
CA LEU A 72 4.54 -36.47 -18.53
C LEU A 72 4.99 -35.83 -17.22
N ASP A 73 6.30 -35.90 -16.95
CA ASP A 73 6.89 -35.20 -15.80
C ASP A 73 6.84 -33.67 -15.97
N THR A 74 6.73 -32.97 -14.83
CA THR A 74 6.65 -31.50 -14.77
C THR A 74 7.86 -30.83 -15.44
N LYS A 75 9.07 -31.40 -15.34
CA LYS A 75 10.26 -30.86 -16.01
C LYS A 75 10.16 -31.00 -17.52
N THR A 76 9.68 -32.14 -18.01
CA THR A 76 9.45 -32.38 -19.44
C THR A 76 8.41 -31.41 -19.98
N ILE A 77 7.31 -31.19 -19.24
CA ILE A 77 6.27 -30.23 -19.61
C ILE A 77 6.84 -28.80 -19.68
N CYS A 78 7.64 -28.38 -18.68
CA CYS A 78 8.31 -27.07 -18.70
C CYS A 78 9.12 -26.87 -19.98
N THR A 79 9.99 -27.84 -20.30
CA THR A 79 10.87 -27.78 -21.47
C THR A 79 10.08 -27.75 -22.77
N ARG A 80 9.08 -28.63 -22.91
CA ARG A 80 8.31 -28.76 -24.15
C ARG A 80 7.36 -27.59 -24.40
N LEU A 81 6.76 -27.02 -23.35
CA LEU A 81 5.87 -25.85 -23.48
C LEU A 81 6.62 -24.51 -23.40
N ASN A 82 7.94 -24.52 -23.14
CA ASN A 82 8.76 -23.34 -22.89
C ASN A 82 8.19 -22.44 -21.77
N VAL A 83 7.83 -23.07 -20.65
CA VAL A 83 7.30 -22.41 -19.45
C VAL A 83 8.13 -22.74 -18.22
N THR A 84 8.04 -21.90 -17.19
CA THR A 84 8.78 -22.10 -15.94
C THR A 84 8.01 -23.01 -14.98
N ASP A 85 8.74 -23.66 -14.06
CA ASP A 85 8.13 -24.48 -12.99
C ASP A 85 7.13 -23.67 -12.16
N GLN A 86 7.44 -22.40 -11.89
CA GLN A 86 6.54 -21.48 -11.20
C GLN A 86 5.22 -21.28 -11.96
N THR A 87 5.27 -21.23 -13.29
CA THR A 87 4.08 -21.10 -14.13
C THR A 87 3.22 -22.35 -14.04
N ILE A 88 3.81 -23.54 -14.04
CA ILE A 88 3.08 -24.81 -13.87
C ILE A 88 2.38 -24.84 -12.50
N ARG A 89 3.07 -24.47 -11.42
CA ARG A 89 2.46 -24.36 -10.08
C ARG A 89 1.29 -23.37 -10.07
N ASP A 90 1.43 -22.25 -10.77
CA ASP A 90 0.40 -21.22 -10.83
C ASP A 90 -0.86 -21.63 -11.56
N VAL A 91 -0.70 -22.28 -12.71
CA VAL A 91 -1.85 -22.79 -13.43
C VAL A 91 -2.48 -23.98 -12.70
N GLY A 92 -1.69 -24.75 -11.93
CA GLY A 92 -2.22 -25.76 -11.01
C GLY A 92 -3.08 -25.17 -9.88
N LEU A 93 -2.77 -23.97 -9.37
CA LEU A 93 -3.66 -23.27 -8.43
C LEU A 93 -4.97 -22.86 -9.09
N LEU A 94 -4.92 -22.47 -10.36
CA LEU A 94 -6.11 -22.11 -11.12
C LEU A 94 -6.94 -23.34 -11.51
N GLU A 95 -6.29 -24.46 -11.82
CA GLU A 95 -6.91 -25.76 -12.09
C GLU A 95 -7.78 -26.21 -10.91
N ASN A 96 -7.24 -26.16 -9.69
CA ASN A 96 -7.92 -26.54 -8.45
C ASN A 96 -8.91 -25.49 -7.92
N ALA A 97 -9.14 -24.39 -8.66
CA ALA A 97 -10.08 -23.36 -8.25
C ALA A 97 -11.55 -23.80 -8.43
N PRO A 98 -12.50 -23.27 -7.63
CA PRO A 98 -13.92 -23.52 -7.81
C PRO A 98 -14.41 -23.22 -9.24
N ALA A 99 -15.41 -23.99 -9.70
CA ALA A 99 -15.97 -23.87 -11.05
C ALA A 99 -16.49 -22.45 -11.38
N GLU A 100 -17.01 -21.75 -10.37
CA GLU A 100 -17.45 -20.35 -10.51
C GLU A 100 -16.29 -19.42 -10.92
N ILE A 101 -15.10 -19.61 -10.33
CA ILE A 101 -13.91 -18.85 -10.69
C ILE A 101 -13.53 -19.13 -12.15
N HIS A 102 -13.61 -20.39 -12.59
CA HIS A 102 -13.35 -20.74 -13.99
C HIS A 102 -14.32 -20.03 -14.93
N GLN A 103 -15.60 -19.98 -14.58
CA GLN A 103 -16.62 -19.30 -15.36
C GLN A 103 -16.32 -17.79 -15.46
N PHE A 104 -15.99 -17.12 -14.36
CA PHE A 104 -15.62 -15.69 -14.40
C PHE A 104 -14.38 -15.39 -15.25
N VAL A 105 -13.45 -16.33 -15.35
CA VAL A 105 -12.28 -16.20 -16.23
C VAL A 105 -12.67 -16.42 -17.70
N ARG A 106 -13.53 -17.41 -18.00
CA ARG A 106 -14.04 -17.67 -19.36
C ARG A 106 -14.88 -16.52 -19.91
N ASP A 107 -15.73 -15.94 -19.06
CA ASP A 107 -16.60 -14.81 -19.40
C ASP A 107 -15.80 -13.50 -19.54
N GLY A 108 -14.51 -13.51 -19.17
CA GLY A 108 -13.63 -12.35 -19.25
C GLY A 108 -13.87 -11.32 -18.14
N SER A 109 -14.76 -11.60 -17.19
CA SER A 109 -15.07 -10.77 -16.02
C SER A 109 -13.86 -10.57 -15.12
N ILE A 110 -12.94 -11.54 -15.07
CA ILE A 110 -11.66 -11.42 -14.37
C ILE A 110 -10.52 -12.08 -15.17
N SER A 111 -9.30 -11.52 -15.09
CA SER A 111 -8.13 -12.15 -15.69
C SER A 111 -7.62 -13.31 -14.85
N GLY A 112 -7.30 -14.46 -15.46
CA GLY A 112 -6.73 -15.62 -14.76
C GLY A 112 -5.45 -15.30 -13.95
N SER A 113 -4.61 -14.39 -14.45
CA SER A 113 -3.41 -13.94 -13.71
C SER A 113 -3.72 -13.13 -12.43
N LEU A 114 -4.89 -12.49 -12.34
CA LEU A 114 -5.36 -11.81 -11.14
C LEU A 114 -5.96 -12.81 -10.16
N VAL A 115 -6.69 -13.81 -10.67
CA VAL A 115 -7.22 -14.92 -9.87
C VAL A 115 -6.09 -15.68 -9.18
N ILE A 116 -5.05 -16.08 -9.91
CA ILE A 116 -3.89 -16.79 -9.35
C ILE A 116 -3.26 -16.00 -8.19
N LYS A 117 -3.17 -14.66 -8.32
CA LYS A 117 -2.64 -13.79 -7.26
C LYS A 117 -3.54 -13.75 -6.02
N GLU A 118 -4.85 -13.73 -6.18
CA GLU A 118 -5.78 -13.77 -5.05
C GLU A 118 -5.78 -15.14 -4.37
N ILE A 119 -5.77 -16.24 -5.13
CA ILE A 119 -5.69 -17.61 -4.59
C ILE A 119 -4.39 -17.78 -3.78
N ARG A 120 -3.24 -17.35 -4.31
CA ARG A 120 -1.97 -17.39 -3.56
C ARG A 120 -2.00 -16.62 -2.24
N ARG A 121 -2.77 -15.52 -2.18
CA ARG A 121 -2.76 -14.62 -1.02
C ARG A 121 -3.79 -15.00 0.04
N HIS A 122 -4.93 -15.53 -0.37
CA HIS A 122 -6.10 -15.70 0.49
C HIS A 122 -6.66 -17.13 0.49
N GLY A 123 -6.19 -18.01 -0.39
CA GLY A 123 -6.80 -19.33 -0.62
C GLY A 123 -7.96 -19.26 -1.62
N ALA A 124 -8.37 -20.43 -2.12
CA ALA A 124 -9.34 -20.54 -3.22
C ALA A 124 -10.76 -20.06 -2.84
N GLU A 125 -11.27 -20.45 -1.68
CA GLU A 125 -12.62 -20.08 -1.22
C GLU A 125 -12.73 -18.57 -0.94
N ARG A 126 -11.76 -18.01 -0.22
CA ARG A 126 -11.74 -16.57 0.08
C ARG A 126 -11.49 -15.73 -1.16
N ALA A 127 -10.76 -16.25 -2.15
CA ALA A 127 -10.61 -15.59 -3.43
C ALA A 127 -11.96 -15.47 -4.15
N LEU A 128 -12.81 -16.50 -4.12
CA LEU A 128 -14.15 -16.46 -4.71
C LEU A 128 -15.00 -15.34 -4.09
N GLU A 129 -15.13 -15.31 -2.76
CA GLU A 129 -15.88 -14.27 -2.03
C GLU A 129 -15.43 -12.86 -2.43
N ARG A 130 -14.11 -12.65 -2.48
CA ARG A 130 -13.50 -11.36 -2.82
C ARG A 130 -13.72 -10.98 -4.27
N ILE A 131 -13.69 -11.94 -5.19
CA ILE A 131 -13.95 -11.71 -6.62
C ILE A 131 -15.42 -11.32 -6.82
N VAL A 132 -16.36 -12.01 -6.17
CA VAL A 132 -17.79 -11.68 -6.22
C VAL A 132 -18.05 -10.27 -5.68
N ALA A 133 -17.50 -9.93 -4.52
CA ALA A 133 -17.58 -8.56 -3.99
C ALA A 133 -16.93 -7.52 -4.93
N GLY A 134 -15.81 -7.89 -5.57
CA GLY A 134 -15.13 -7.06 -6.57
C GLY A 134 -15.94 -6.87 -7.85
N MET A 135 -16.73 -7.86 -8.27
CA MET A 135 -17.64 -7.77 -9.41
C MET A 135 -18.78 -6.78 -9.15
N SER A 136 -19.38 -6.82 -7.95
CA SER A 136 -20.38 -5.81 -7.55
C SER A 136 -19.80 -4.39 -7.67
N LYS A 137 -18.63 -4.16 -7.07
CA LYS A 137 -17.94 -2.86 -7.13
C LYS A 137 -17.54 -2.44 -8.54
N ALA A 138 -17.23 -3.38 -9.43
CA ALA A 138 -16.95 -3.08 -10.82
C ALA A 138 -18.23 -2.65 -11.55
N LYS A 139 -19.34 -3.36 -11.31
CA LYS A 139 -20.66 -3.04 -11.87
C LYS A 139 -21.17 -1.68 -11.40
N ASP A 140 -21.03 -1.37 -10.11
CA ASP A 140 -21.39 -0.06 -9.54
C ASP A 140 -20.56 1.08 -10.16
N ALA A 141 -19.32 0.77 -10.57
CA ALA A 141 -18.44 1.69 -11.30
C ALA A 141 -18.66 1.67 -12.83
N GLY A 142 -19.71 1.00 -13.34
CA GLY A 142 -20.03 0.89 -14.76
C GLY A 142 -19.06 0.04 -15.59
N LYS A 143 -18.27 -0.84 -14.95
CA LYS A 143 -17.25 -1.67 -15.60
C LYS A 143 -17.65 -3.14 -15.61
N THR A 144 -17.37 -3.80 -16.72
CA THR A 144 -17.64 -5.23 -16.93
C THR A 144 -16.52 -6.14 -16.42
N LYS A 145 -15.31 -5.61 -16.20
CA LYS A 145 -14.13 -6.38 -15.80
C LYS A 145 -13.58 -5.96 -14.44
N VAL A 146 -13.41 -6.94 -13.56
CA VAL A 146 -12.75 -6.79 -12.27
C VAL A 146 -11.26 -6.54 -12.48
N THR A 147 -10.77 -5.50 -11.83
CA THR A 147 -9.36 -5.11 -11.80
C THR A 147 -8.88 -5.07 -10.36
N LYS A 148 -7.55 -5.04 -10.19
CA LYS A 148 -6.91 -4.96 -8.86
C LYS A 148 -7.46 -3.85 -7.96
N LYS A 149 -7.98 -2.75 -8.54
CA LYS A 149 -8.59 -1.64 -7.79
C LYS A 149 -9.88 -2.06 -7.09
N HIS A 150 -10.71 -2.89 -7.71
CA HIS A 150 -11.97 -3.36 -7.15
C HIS A 150 -11.78 -4.43 -6.06
N LEU A 151 -10.65 -5.15 -6.12
CA LEU A 151 -10.26 -6.17 -5.13
C LEU A 151 -9.46 -5.62 -3.95
N ARG A 152 -8.86 -4.43 -4.09
CA ARG A 152 -8.28 -3.74 -2.93
C ARG A 152 -9.44 -3.25 -2.06
N ALA A 153 -9.42 -3.61 -0.79
CA ALA A 153 -10.21 -2.90 0.20
C ALA A 153 -9.80 -1.43 0.08
N THR A 154 -10.75 -0.60 -0.33
CA THR A 154 -10.65 0.84 -0.22
C THR A 154 -10.45 1.15 1.26
N SER A 155 -9.21 1.36 1.69
CA SER A 155 -8.96 2.35 2.73
C SER A 155 -9.28 3.69 2.06
N PRO A 156 -10.32 4.41 2.50
CA PRO A 156 -10.32 5.01 3.83
C PRO A 156 -11.62 4.75 4.63
N ASN A 157 -11.53 4.79 5.95
CA ASN A 157 -12.64 4.92 6.90
C ASN A 157 -13.92 4.13 6.58
N SER A 158 -13.97 2.86 7.00
CA SER A 158 -15.24 2.29 7.45
C SER A 158 -14.98 1.26 8.53
N VAL A 159 -15.06 1.76 9.77
CA VAL A 159 -15.45 0.98 10.94
C VAL A 159 -16.89 0.54 10.74
N VAL A 160 -17.13 -0.72 10.38
CA VAL A 160 -18.14 -1.56 11.04
C VAL A 160 -17.70 -3.02 10.89
N ALA A 161 -17.62 -3.71 12.03
CA ALA A 161 -17.29 -5.10 12.17
C ALA A 161 -18.41 -6.04 11.67
N SER A 162 -18.01 -7.26 11.28
CA SER A 162 -18.71 -8.54 11.53
C SER A 162 -17.74 -9.66 11.15
N THR A 163 -16.88 -10.12 12.07
CA THR A 163 -17.04 -11.27 13.00
C THR A 163 -17.01 -12.66 12.36
N ALA A 164 -15.96 -13.40 12.77
CA ALA A 164 -15.84 -14.84 12.99
C ALA A 164 -15.80 -15.80 11.79
N ALA A 165 -14.59 -16.29 11.45
CA ALA A 165 -14.20 -17.69 11.63
C ALA A 165 -12.72 -17.92 11.21
N ALA A 166 -11.92 -18.38 12.18
CA ALA A 166 -10.59 -19.00 12.09
C ALA A 166 -9.65 -18.58 10.94
N GLU A 167 -8.83 -17.57 11.19
CA GLU A 167 -7.73 -17.17 10.31
C GLU A 167 -6.49 -18.06 10.51
N PRO A 168 -5.75 -18.42 9.45
CA PRO A 168 -4.37 -18.86 9.60
C PRO A 168 -3.60 -17.69 10.23
N GLN A 169 -2.94 -17.95 11.35
CA GLN A 169 -2.26 -16.97 12.20
C GLN A 169 -1.61 -15.86 11.38
N ARG A 170 -2.26 -14.69 11.33
CA ARG A 170 -1.65 -13.47 10.82
C ARG A 170 -0.46 -13.20 11.74
N LYS A 171 0.74 -13.55 11.30
CA LYS A 171 1.97 -13.24 12.03
C LYS A 171 1.99 -11.73 12.26
N ILE A 172 1.87 -11.33 13.51
CA ILE A 172 1.94 -9.92 13.90
C ILE A 172 3.35 -9.46 13.52
N GLY A 173 3.45 -8.64 12.48
CA GLY A 173 4.73 -8.09 12.06
C GLY A 173 5.32 -7.21 13.16
N GLU A 174 6.64 -7.07 13.19
CA GLU A 174 7.37 -6.36 14.25
C GLU A 174 6.83 -4.95 14.53
N GLN A 175 6.47 -4.19 13.49
CA GLN A 175 5.83 -2.88 13.64
C GLN A 175 4.49 -2.94 14.37
N HIS A 176 3.65 -3.92 14.05
CA HIS A 176 2.34 -4.08 14.68
C HIS A 176 2.50 -4.55 16.13
N ALA A 177 3.51 -5.39 16.42
CA ALA A 177 3.84 -5.81 17.78
C ALA A 177 4.27 -4.61 18.65
N LYS A 178 5.14 -3.74 18.12
CA LYS A 178 5.56 -2.50 18.79
C LYS A 178 4.38 -1.55 19.03
N GLN A 179 3.49 -1.40 18.05
CA GLN A 179 2.28 -0.58 18.20
C GLN A 179 1.32 -1.12 19.26
N LEU A 180 1.12 -2.45 19.32
CA LEU A 180 0.28 -3.08 20.33
C LEU A 180 0.87 -2.93 21.74
N LEU A 181 2.19 -3.09 21.88
CA LEU A 181 2.89 -2.86 23.15
C LEU A 181 2.74 -1.40 23.61
N GLN A 182 2.96 -0.45 22.70
CA GLN A 182 2.81 0.98 22.99
C GLN A 182 1.39 1.33 23.41
N ALA A 183 0.38 0.77 22.75
CA ALA A 183 -1.02 0.96 23.12
C ALA A 183 -1.33 0.40 24.51
N LEU A 184 -0.76 -0.76 24.86
CA LEU A 184 -0.93 -1.35 26.19
C LEU A 184 -0.26 -0.51 27.28
N GLN A 185 0.93 0.03 27.01
CA GLN A 185 1.61 0.98 27.90
C GLN A 185 0.77 2.25 28.11
N SER A 186 0.17 2.80 27.05
CA SER A 186 -0.71 3.96 27.18
C SER A 186 -1.94 3.68 28.05
N VAL A 187 -2.49 2.46 27.99
CA VAL A 187 -3.59 2.04 28.87
C VAL A 187 -3.12 1.90 30.32
N LEU A 188 -1.94 1.34 30.56
CA LEU A 188 -1.37 1.19 31.91
C LEU A 188 -1.14 2.55 32.60
N HIS A 189 -0.70 3.56 31.83
CA HIS A 189 -0.45 4.91 32.33
C HIS A 189 -1.68 5.83 32.26
N ASP A 190 -2.85 5.31 31.86
CA ASP A 190 -4.09 6.10 31.85
C ASP A 190 -4.56 6.39 33.30
N PRO A 191 -4.90 7.64 33.65
CA PRO A 191 -5.36 8.00 35.01
C PRO A 191 -6.62 7.24 35.47
N CYS A 192 -7.42 6.73 34.53
CA CYS A 192 -8.62 5.95 34.80
C CYS A 192 -8.38 4.44 34.76
N PHE A 193 -7.16 3.95 34.53
CA PHE A 193 -6.84 2.52 34.50
C PHE A 193 -7.28 1.80 35.79
N GLY A 194 -7.05 2.42 36.95
CA GLY A 194 -7.49 1.89 38.25
C GLY A 194 -9.01 1.82 38.46
N LYS A 195 -9.81 2.36 37.52
CA LYS A 195 -11.28 2.30 37.53
C LYS A 195 -11.82 1.18 36.62
N LEU A 196 -10.95 0.46 35.91
CA LEU A 196 -11.36 -0.68 35.10
C LEU A 196 -11.81 -1.84 36.00
N SER A 197 -12.55 -2.79 35.40
CA SER A 197 -12.95 -3.97 36.13
C SER A 197 -11.72 -4.77 36.60
N PRO A 198 -11.75 -5.40 37.79
CA PRO A 198 -10.62 -6.15 38.31
C PRO A 198 -10.08 -7.20 37.32
N GLY A 199 -10.98 -7.89 36.60
CA GLY A 199 -10.58 -8.87 35.58
C GLY A 199 -9.88 -8.27 34.36
N THR A 200 -10.20 -7.01 34.00
CA THR A 200 -9.49 -6.29 32.92
C THR A 200 -8.09 -5.87 33.38
N ILE A 201 -7.98 -5.37 34.62
CA ILE A 201 -6.71 -4.96 35.23
C ILE A 201 -5.77 -6.17 35.33
N GLU A 202 -6.26 -7.29 35.86
CA GLU A 202 -5.49 -8.55 35.92
C GLU A 202 -5.09 -9.07 34.53
N GLY A 203 -5.98 -8.94 33.54
CA GLY A 203 -5.68 -9.32 32.16
C GLY A 203 -4.49 -8.55 31.60
N VAL A 204 -4.45 -7.23 31.81
CA VAL A 204 -3.34 -6.37 31.38
C VAL A 204 -2.05 -6.71 32.14
N HIS A 205 -2.11 -6.85 33.47
CA HIS A 205 -0.94 -7.25 34.26
C HIS A 205 -0.38 -8.62 33.84
N ARG A 206 -1.24 -9.61 33.59
CA ARG A 206 -0.84 -10.94 33.12
C ARG A 206 -0.17 -10.90 31.75
N THR A 207 -0.63 -10.06 30.85
CA THR A 207 0.01 -9.89 29.53
C THR A 207 1.36 -9.19 29.59
N LEU A 208 1.61 -8.43 30.66
CA LEU A 208 2.83 -7.66 30.90
C LEU A 208 3.84 -8.37 31.81
N THR A 209 3.43 -9.48 32.43
CA THR A 209 4.29 -10.29 33.30
C THR A 209 5.43 -10.91 32.48
N GLY A 210 6.68 -10.73 32.93
CA GLY A 210 7.91 -11.12 32.22
C GLY A 210 8.43 -10.09 31.21
N LEU A 211 7.78 -8.92 31.10
CA LEU A 211 8.20 -7.78 30.26
C LEU A 211 8.45 -6.52 31.10
N GLU A 212 8.61 -6.65 32.42
CA GLU A 212 8.72 -5.55 33.38
C GLU A 212 9.88 -4.60 33.02
N ASP A 213 11.03 -5.14 32.64
CA ASP A 213 12.22 -4.38 32.22
C ASP A 213 11.97 -3.48 30.99
N LEU A 214 10.98 -3.81 30.15
CA LEU A 214 10.59 -3.03 28.97
C LEU A 214 9.51 -1.97 29.27
N LEU A 215 8.87 -2.04 30.43
CA LEU A 215 7.81 -1.12 30.86
C LEU A 215 8.38 0.08 31.60
N ASP A 216 9.45 -0.13 32.38
CA ASP A 216 10.19 0.96 33.04
C ASP A 216 11.11 1.72 32.07
N ALA A 217 11.21 1.24 30.82
CA ALA A 217 11.79 1.97 29.72
C ALA A 217 10.82 3.04 29.19
N VAL A 218 10.35 3.94 30.05
CA VAL A 218 10.05 5.30 29.59
C VAL A 218 11.28 5.74 28.81
N PRO A 219 11.15 6.30 27.59
CA PRO A 219 12.27 6.92 26.91
C PRO A 219 12.79 8.10 27.76
N THR A 220 13.59 7.80 28.78
CA THR A 220 14.31 8.76 29.62
C THR A 220 15.39 9.49 28.82
N ARG A 221 15.60 9.07 27.57
CA ARG A 221 16.32 9.87 26.59
C ARG A 221 15.43 11.01 26.11
N ARG A 222 15.26 12.03 26.97
CA ARG A 222 15.05 13.40 26.49
C ARG A 222 16.15 13.64 25.46
N SER A 223 15.77 13.85 24.20
CA SER A 223 16.73 14.24 23.18
C SER A 223 17.41 15.51 23.68
N LYS A 224 18.70 15.42 24.05
CA LYS A 224 19.45 16.60 24.48
C LYS A 224 19.75 17.42 23.23
N TYR A 225 19.03 18.53 23.08
CA TYR A 225 19.29 19.50 22.03
C TYR A 225 20.36 20.49 22.52
N PRO A 226 21.21 21.01 21.62
CA PRO A 226 22.22 21.99 21.99
C PRO A 226 21.56 23.35 22.28
N ILE A 227 22.02 24.01 23.34
CA ILE A 227 21.64 25.38 23.67
C ILE A 227 22.22 26.32 22.60
N ALA A 228 21.34 27.03 21.91
CA ALA A 228 21.64 28.00 20.88
C ALA A 228 22.30 29.25 21.46
N LYS A 229 23.30 29.77 20.74
CA LYS A 229 23.96 31.04 21.07
C LYS A 229 23.34 32.17 20.26
N ALA A 230 23.09 33.29 20.91
CA ALA A 230 22.70 34.52 20.24
C ALA A 230 23.93 35.20 19.62
N ASN A 231 23.76 35.73 18.41
CA ASN A 231 24.74 36.65 17.81
C ASN A 231 24.59 38.08 18.37
N GLU A 232 25.43 39.00 17.91
CA GLU A 232 25.46 40.42 18.32
C GLU A 232 24.12 41.16 18.13
N HIS A 233 23.20 40.62 17.32
CA HIS A 233 21.88 41.18 17.03
C HIS A 233 20.73 40.49 17.76
N GLY A 234 21.04 39.57 18.68
CA GLY A 234 20.06 38.80 19.46
C GLY A 234 19.35 37.70 18.64
N VAL A 235 19.91 37.30 17.50
CA VAL A 235 19.39 36.19 16.69
C VAL A 235 20.11 34.91 17.09
N TYR A 236 19.33 33.89 17.45
CA TYR A 236 19.84 32.59 17.86
C TYR A 236 20.17 31.72 16.64
N GLU A 237 21.31 31.05 16.68
CA GLU A 237 21.62 29.99 15.71
C GLU A 237 20.67 28.81 15.90
N PRO A 238 20.09 28.26 14.81
CA PRO A 238 19.12 27.18 14.94
C PRO A 238 19.77 25.88 15.40
N SER A 239 19.29 25.34 16.52
CA SER A 239 19.62 24.00 17.01
C SER A 239 19.10 22.91 16.06
N GLU A 240 18.02 23.19 15.31
CA GLU A 240 17.40 22.27 14.36
C GLU A 240 16.74 22.99 13.20
N ILE A 241 16.75 22.38 12.01
CA ILE A 241 16.06 22.88 10.81
C ILE A 241 15.16 21.78 10.23
N LEU A 242 13.89 22.09 10.07
CA LEU A 242 12.86 21.24 9.47
C LEU A 242 12.51 21.78 8.08
N SER A 243 12.82 21.02 7.04
CA SER A 243 12.57 21.44 5.65
C SER A 243 11.35 20.75 5.04
N ALA A 244 10.58 21.52 4.27
CA ALA A 244 9.51 20.99 3.43
C ALA A 244 10.08 20.13 2.29
N PRO A 245 9.28 19.23 1.69
CA PRO A 245 9.71 18.43 0.55
C PRO A 245 10.25 19.29 -0.59
N ILE A 246 11.37 18.85 -1.19
CA ILE A 246 12.02 19.54 -2.31
C ILE A 246 11.04 19.68 -3.47
N SER A 247 10.90 20.90 -4.00
CA SER A 247 10.07 21.13 -5.17
C SER A 247 10.71 20.51 -6.41
N LYS A 248 9.92 19.73 -7.16
CA LYS A 248 10.37 19.14 -8.43
C LYS A 248 10.55 20.18 -9.54
N SER A 249 9.94 21.37 -9.42
CA SER A 249 10.00 22.43 -10.43
C SER A 249 11.28 23.25 -10.30
N THR A 250 11.70 23.58 -9.08
CA THR A 250 12.83 24.47 -8.79
C THR A 250 14.04 23.76 -8.20
N GLY A 251 13.89 22.50 -7.76
CA GLY A 251 14.94 21.74 -7.10
C GLY A 251 15.33 22.28 -5.71
N ARG A 252 14.55 23.22 -5.15
CA ARG A 252 14.82 23.88 -3.86
C ARG A 252 13.75 23.52 -2.82
N THR A 253 14.12 23.67 -1.55
CA THR A 253 13.20 23.57 -0.41
C THR A 253 12.32 24.83 -0.37
N PRO A 254 11.00 24.72 -0.55
CA PRO A 254 10.15 25.90 -0.63
C PRO A 254 9.98 26.57 0.74
N VAL A 255 10.07 25.81 1.84
CA VAL A 255 9.87 26.30 3.20
C VAL A 255 10.77 25.55 4.19
N GLU A 256 11.26 26.26 5.20
CA GLU A 256 12.04 25.75 6.32
C GLU A 256 11.53 26.36 7.63
N ILE A 257 11.36 25.53 8.66
CA ILE A 257 11.15 25.96 10.05
C ILE A 257 12.47 25.74 10.78
N ARG A 258 12.89 26.73 11.55
CA ARG A 258 14.15 26.75 12.31
C ARG A 258 13.81 26.80 13.78
N LEU A 259 14.41 25.95 14.59
CA LEU A 259 14.18 25.88 16.02
C LEU A 259 15.48 26.19 16.76
N ALA A 260 15.41 26.99 17.80
CA ALA A 260 16.54 27.30 18.66
C ALA A 260 16.14 27.04 20.11
N GLN A 261 16.93 26.22 20.81
CA GLN A 261 16.75 26.03 22.24
C GLN A 261 17.59 27.06 22.99
N ILE A 262 16.97 28.03 23.66
CA ILE A 262 17.68 29.12 24.36
C ILE A 262 18.13 28.67 25.75
N ALA A 263 17.32 27.85 26.40
CA ALA A 263 17.62 27.20 27.66
C ALA A 263 16.90 25.85 27.73
N GLU A 264 17.20 25.03 28.73
CA GLU A 264 16.48 23.78 28.93
C GLU A 264 14.98 24.07 29.14
N GLY A 265 14.11 23.51 28.28
CA GLY A 265 12.68 23.82 28.28
C GLY A 265 12.29 25.21 27.78
N ASP A 266 13.16 25.93 27.07
CA ASP A 266 12.84 27.24 26.49
C ASP A 266 13.24 27.29 25.01
N TRP A 267 12.23 27.29 24.15
CA TRP A 267 12.38 27.22 22.70
C TRP A 267 11.93 28.51 22.02
N GLU A 268 12.58 28.82 20.90
CA GLU A 268 12.13 29.81 19.93
C GLU A 268 12.13 29.20 18.53
N PHE A 269 11.36 29.81 17.65
CA PHE A 269 11.35 29.44 16.24
C PHE A 269 11.61 30.61 15.31
N GLY A 270 12.05 30.26 14.12
CA GLY A 270 12.09 31.11 12.95
C GLY A 270 11.64 30.30 11.75
N PHE A 271 11.54 30.94 10.60
CA PHE A 271 11.23 30.24 9.36
C PHE A 271 11.75 31.00 8.16
N SER A 272 11.89 30.32 7.03
CA SER A 272 12.10 30.95 5.74
C SER A 272 11.27 30.26 4.69
N TYR A 273 10.75 31.04 3.75
CA TYR A 273 10.03 30.51 2.62
C TYR A 273 10.48 31.20 1.33
N THR A 274 10.59 30.41 0.27
CA THR A 274 10.95 30.88 -1.06
C THR A 274 10.09 30.16 -2.09
N PHE A 275 9.22 30.92 -2.73
CA PHE A 275 8.42 30.52 -3.87
C PHE A 275 8.81 31.41 -5.06
N SER A 276 8.44 31.01 -6.28
CA SER A 276 8.73 31.80 -7.48
C SER A 276 8.14 33.23 -7.43
N SER A 277 7.05 33.42 -6.67
CA SER A 277 6.29 34.68 -6.61
C SER A 277 6.35 35.38 -5.25
N ALA A 278 7.02 34.80 -4.25
CA ALA A 278 7.02 35.28 -2.87
C ALA A 278 8.22 34.74 -2.11
N GLY A 279 8.84 35.57 -1.27
CA GLY A 279 9.91 35.13 -0.38
C GLY A 279 9.88 35.93 0.91
N GLY A 280 10.29 35.29 2.00
CA GLY A 280 10.39 35.93 3.30
C GLY A 280 11.13 35.05 4.29
N SER A 281 11.65 35.67 5.34
CA SER A 281 12.21 34.97 6.49
C SER A 281 11.85 35.68 7.79
N SER A 282 11.74 34.88 8.84
CA SER A 282 11.66 35.32 10.22
C SER A 282 12.85 34.71 10.96
N PRO A 283 13.73 35.52 11.57
CA PRO A 283 14.85 35.00 12.36
C PRO A 283 14.34 34.30 13.63
N CYS A 284 15.14 33.38 14.18
CA CYS A 284 14.94 32.89 15.55
C CYS A 284 15.38 33.99 16.51
N LYS A 285 14.49 34.93 16.82
CA LYS A 285 14.79 36.08 17.67
C LYS A 285 13.70 36.23 18.72
N ARG A 286 14.12 36.46 19.96
CA ARG A 286 13.22 36.85 21.05
C ARG A 286 12.94 38.35 20.94
N ILE A 287 11.67 38.71 20.82
CA ILE A 287 11.22 40.11 20.85
C ILE A 287 10.52 40.31 22.19
N GLU A 288 11.14 41.09 23.08
CA GLU A 288 10.54 41.45 24.37
C GLU A 288 9.17 42.13 24.13
N GLY A 289 8.11 41.55 24.71
CA GLY A 289 6.74 42.10 24.65
C GLY A 289 5.87 41.63 23.48
N GLU A 290 6.41 40.98 22.44
CA GLU A 290 5.64 40.51 21.27
C GLU A 290 5.68 38.98 21.06
N SER A 291 6.67 38.26 21.61
CA SER A 291 6.71 36.79 21.51
C SER A 291 5.51 36.18 22.25
N PRO A 292 4.64 35.40 21.57
CA PRO A 292 3.49 34.79 22.22
C PRO A 292 3.96 33.59 23.05
N GLY A 293 4.35 33.88 24.30
CA GLY A 293 4.71 32.88 25.29
C GLY A 293 6.07 32.22 25.07
N ARG A 294 6.67 31.77 26.17
CA ARG A 294 7.84 30.88 26.13
C ARG A 294 7.34 29.50 25.69
N TYR A 295 7.88 28.96 24.60
CA TYR A 295 7.56 27.60 24.18
C TYR A 295 8.32 26.61 25.05
N ARG A 296 7.57 25.82 25.83
CA ARG A 296 8.11 24.96 26.88
C ARG A 296 8.60 23.64 26.32
N THR A 297 8.01 23.21 25.22
CA THR A 297 8.42 22.00 24.49
C THR A 297 8.85 22.33 23.07
N ARG A 298 9.66 21.44 22.50
CA ARG A 298 10.04 21.50 21.08
C ARG A 298 8.81 21.47 20.17
N VAL A 299 7.82 20.63 20.48
CA VAL A 299 6.64 20.44 19.63
C VAL A 299 5.68 21.63 19.75
N GLU A 300 5.61 22.28 20.91
CA GLU A 300 4.88 23.55 21.07
C GLU A 300 5.45 24.64 20.16
N ALA A 301 6.78 24.79 20.14
CA ALA A 301 7.45 25.73 19.23
C ALA A 301 7.18 25.39 17.75
N ILE A 302 7.16 24.10 17.39
CA ILE A 302 6.81 23.66 16.03
C ILE A 302 5.37 24.03 15.68
N ARG A 303 4.41 23.77 16.57
CA ARG A 303 2.99 24.07 16.32
C ARG A 303 2.76 25.57 16.16
N ALA A 304 3.40 26.38 17.01
CA ALA A 304 3.36 27.83 16.90
C ALA A 304 3.99 28.31 15.58
N ALA A 305 5.15 27.76 15.20
CA ALA A 305 5.79 28.04 13.92
C ALA A 305 4.87 27.70 12.74
N VAL A 306 4.21 26.53 12.79
CA VAL A 306 3.26 26.10 11.77
C VAL A 306 2.09 27.06 11.65
N GLN A 307 1.51 27.52 12.78
CA GLN A 307 0.39 28.47 12.77
C GLN A 307 0.78 29.83 12.16
N VAL A 308 1.88 30.42 12.62
CA VAL A 308 2.37 31.72 12.13
C VAL A 308 2.76 31.64 10.66
N LEU A 309 3.47 30.59 10.26
CA LEU A 309 3.87 30.36 8.89
C LEU A 309 2.65 30.14 7.99
N THR A 310 1.67 29.33 8.41
CA THR A 310 0.43 29.11 7.63
C THR A 310 -0.28 30.42 7.36
N ARG A 311 -0.48 31.25 8.40
CA ARG A 311 -1.11 32.57 8.26
C ARG A 311 -0.32 33.50 7.34
N THR A 312 1.01 33.48 7.43
CA THR A 312 1.91 34.28 6.58
C THR A 312 1.83 33.87 5.11
N LEU A 313 1.80 32.56 4.84
CA LEU A 313 1.71 32.03 3.48
C LEU A 313 0.33 32.29 2.86
N GLU A 314 -0.73 32.27 3.65
CA GLU A 314 -2.09 32.59 3.19
C GLU A 314 -2.27 34.07 2.85
N ASN A 315 -1.64 34.95 3.62
CA ASN A 315 -1.70 36.41 3.39
C ASN A 315 -0.74 36.91 2.30
N SER A 316 0.10 36.05 1.73
CA SER A 316 1.06 36.41 0.68
C SER A 316 0.68 35.84 -0.69
N SER A 317 1.37 36.31 -1.73
CA SER A 317 1.29 35.74 -3.09
C SER A 317 1.80 34.29 -3.16
N ALA A 318 2.38 33.75 -2.08
CA ALA A 318 2.78 32.35 -1.97
C ALA A 318 1.58 31.40 -2.01
N SER A 319 0.41 31.80 -1.51
CA SER A 319 -0.81 31.00 -1.46
C SER A 319 -1.23 30.37 -2.80
N LYS A 320 -0.82 30.99 -3.92
CA LYS A 320 -1.12 30.54 -5.30
C LYS A 320 -0.01 29.69 -5.93
N ALA A 321 1.11 29.45 -5.23
CA ALA A 321 2.22 28.68 -5.78
C ALA A 321 1.85 27.19 -5.93
N LYS A 322 2.41 26.54 -6.96
CA LYS A 322 2.10 25.13 -7.30
C LYS A 322 2.50 24.18 -6.17
N GLU A 323 3.53 24.53 -5.43
CA GLU A 323 4.11 23.78 -4.33
C GLU A 323 3.26 23.83 -3.04
N MET A 324 2.32 24.78 -2.93
CA MET A 324 1.57 25.03 -1.70
C MET A 324 0.79 23.81 -1.20
N ALA A 325 0.24 23.00 -2.10
CA ALA A 325 -0.49 21.79 -1.71
C ALA A 325 0.43 20.78 -0.99
N SER A 326 1.70 20.69 -1.39
CA SER A 326 2.69 19.83 -0.74
C SER A 326 3.15 20.42 0.59
N VAL A 327 3.32 21.74 0.64
CA VAL A 327 3.70 22.47 1.87
C VAL A 327 2.61 22.34 2.94
N ARG A 328 1.33 22.52 2.59
CA ARG A 328 0.20 22.37 3.52
C ARG A 328 0.16 20.99 4.17
N ARG A 329 0.28 19.92 3.36
CA ARG A 329 0.33 18.54 3.90
C ARG A 329 1.50 18.31 4.85
N TRP A 330 2.64 18.95 4.57
CA TRP A 330 3.82 18.86 5.45
C TRP A 330 3.58 19.63 6.76
N LEU A 331 2.99 20.82 6.70
CA LEU A 331 2.59 21.61 7.88
C LEU A 331 1.55 20.88 8.74
N ASP A 332 0.51 20.30 8.14
CA ASP A 332 -0.51 19.50 8.85
C ASP A 332 0.12 18.33 9.58
N LYS A 333 1.06 17.63 8.91
CA LYS A 333 1.80 16.53 9.52
C LYS A 333 2.60 17.00 10.74
N LEU A 334 3.30 18.13 10.64
CA LEU A 334 4.05 18.68 11.76
C LEU A 334 3.13 19.06 12.92
N PHE A 335 2.00 19.70 12.64
CA PHE A 335 1.03 20.13 13.65
C PHE A 335 0.45 18.95 14.46
N THR A 336 0.16 17.84 13.78
CA THR A 336 -0.39 16.61 14.39
C THR A 336 0.64 15.71 15.09
N THR A 337 1.92 16.10 15.12
CA THR A 337 2.96 15.29 15.77
C THR A 337 2.68 15.22 17.28
N PRO A 338 2.70 14.01 17.90
CA PRO A 338 2.62 13.88 19.36
C PRO A 338 3.73 14.67 20.04
N ASP A 339 3.44 15.25 21.19
CA ASP A 339 4.44 15.96 21.99
C ASP A 339 4.97 15.03 23.09
N PRO A 340 6.17 14.44 22.92
CA PRO A 340 6.73 13.51 23.90
C PRO A 340 7.19 14.22 25.18
N ASP A 341 7.42 15.54 25.13
CA ASP A 341 7.93 16.33 26.25
C ASP A 341 6.79 17.02 27.03
N TRP A 342 5.53 16.78 26.65
CA TRP A 342 4.34 17.33 27.32
C TRP A 342 4.04 16.56 28.61
N THR A 343 4.23 17.20 29.76
CA THR A 343 3.97 16.60 31.07
C THR A 343 2.59 16.98 31.62
N PRO A 344 2.01 16.18 32.55
CA PRO A 344 0.77 16.54 33.24
C PRO A 344 0.87 17.85 34.02
N GLU A 345 2.05 18.21 34.55
CA GLU A 345 2.24 19.50 35.24
C GLU A 345 2.11 20.67 34.26
N LEU A 346 2.70 20.56 33.06
CA LEU A 346 2.54 21.55 32.00
C LEU A 346 1.09 21.69 31.55
N ALA A 347 0.34 20.58 31.51
CA ALA A 347 -1.09 20.59 31.17
C ALA A 347 -1.94 21.33 32.22
N GLN A 348 -1.59 21.20 33.50
CA GLN A 348 -2.27 21.92 34.60
C GLN A 348 -1.95 23.42 34.58
N GLU A 349 -0.70 23.79 34.32
CA GLU A 349 -0.29 25.20 34.21
C GLU A 349 -0.87 25.90 32.97
N ALA A 350 -1.06 25.20 31.86
CA ALA A 350 -1.67 25.75 30.65
C ALA A 350 -3.21 25.91 30.75
N ALA A 351 -3.83 25.24 31.73
CA ALA A 351 -5.28 25.30 31.98
C ALA A 351 -5.67 26.36 33.03
N GLN A 352 -4.69 26.97 33.69
CA GLN A 352 -4.84 28.14 34.56
C GLN A 352 -4.65 29.43 33.76
#